data_AF-A0A819H1J1-F1
#
_entry.id   AF-A0A819H1J1-F1
#
_cell.length_a   1.000
_cell.length_b   1.000
_cell.length_c   1.000
_cell.angle_alpha   90.00
_cell.angle_beta   90.00
_cell.angle_gamma   90.00
#
_symmetry.space_group_name_H-M   'P 1'
#
loop_
_entity.id
_entity.type
_entity.pdbx_description
1 polymer ?
#
loop_
_entity_poly.entity_id
_entity_poly.type
_entity_poly.pdbx_seq_one_letter_code
_entity_poly.pdbx_strand_id
1 'polypeptide(L)'
;MMPCGGKGYVDDFAYKYCEAYLTAQDEFKDITWQKGVRVCLQRTMLSNLQTSSQFSCSQISNWGFNSHFDCYMHPVSNSTEINFCHLTAKDIIKIGWIAKNKVFKQEVMDQFLKLIKECTKH
;
A
#
# COMPACT_ATOMS: atom_id res chain seq x y z
N MET A 1 4.10 9.83 20.53
CA MET A 1 3.16 10.80 19.91
C MET A 1 2.71 10.20 18.59
N MET A 2 1.41 9.91 18.42
CA MET A 2 0.90 9.49 17.11
C MET A 2 0.88 10.73 16.22
N PRO A 3 1.63 10.76 15.11
CA PRO A 3 1.56 11.89 14.21
C PRO A 3 0.10 12.03 13.76
N CYS A 4 -0.51 13.18 14.06
CA CYS A 4 -1.84 13.58 13.56
C CYS A 4 -3.09 13.03 14.25
N GLY A 5 -2.95 12.33 15.38
CA GLY A 5 -4.08 11.83 16.18
C GLY A 5 -4.96 10.80 15.46
N GLY A 6 -6.04 10.36 16.12
CA GLY A 6 -6.85 9.22 15.67
C GLY A 6 -7.64 9.41 14.36
N LYS A 7 -7.65 10.61 13.77
CA LYS A 7 -8.20 10.90 12.43
C LYS A 7 -7.12 11.05 11.35
N GLY A 8 -5.86 10.82 11.72
CA GLY A 8 -4.71 10.91 10.81
C GLY A 8 -4.63 9.72 9.86
N TYR A 9 -3.78 9.86 8.83
CA TYR A 9 -3.54 8.82 7.84
C TYR A 9 -3.22 7.44 8.44
N VAL A 10 -2.42 7.40 9.51
CA VAL A 10 -1.97 6.14 10.12
C VAL A 10 -3.16 5.39 10.72
N ASP A 11 -3.91 6.01 11.64
CA ASP A 11 -4.94 5.31 12.41
C ASP A 11 -6.25 5.15 11.63
N ASP A 12 -6.70 6.20 10.94
CA ASP A 12 -8.03 6.21 10.31
C ASP A 12 -8.04 5.53 8.93
N PHE A 13 -6.86 5.33 8.34
CA PHE A 13 -6.70 4.75 7.00
C PHE A 13 -5.72 3.57 6.98
N ALA A 14 -4.42 3.80 7.19
CA ALA A 14 -3.39 2.80 6.92
C ALA A 14 -3.51 1.58 7.83
N TYR A 15 -3.83 1.77 9.11
CA TYR A 15 -4.00 0.70 10.09
C TYR A 15 -5.13 -0.25 9.70
N LYS A 16 -6.29 0.27 9.30
CA LYS A 16 -7.46 -0.53 8.87
C LYS A 16 -7.14 -1.41 7.66
N TYR A 17 -6.38 -0.88 6.70
CA TYR A 17 -5.90 -1.67 5.57
C TYR A 17 -4.82 -2.68 5.97
N CYS A 18 -3.87 -2.29 6.81
CA CYS A 18 -2.82 -3.19 7.31
C CYS A 18 -3.43 -4.43 7.99
N GLU A 19 -4.38 -4.22 8.90
CA GLU A 19 -5.12 -5.28 9.59
C GLU A 19 -5.87 -6.19 8.61
N ALA A 20 -6.50 -5.62 7.59
CA ALA A 20 -7.19 -6.38 6.56
C ALA A 20 -6.25 -7.29 5.78
N TYR A 21 -5.09 -6.78 5.37
CA TYR A 21 -4.07 -7.56 4.67
C TYR A 21 -3.40 -8.60 5.57
N LEU A 22 -3.21 -8.30 6.86
CA LEU A 22 -2.71 -9.25 7.86
C LEU A 22 -3.69 -10.40 8.09
N THR A 23 -4.96 -10.08 8.28
CA THR A 23 -6.02 -11.08 8.49
C THR A 23 -6.17 -12.01 7.29
N ALA A 24 -6.05 -11.47 6.08
CA ALA A 24 -6.16 -12.25 4.84
C ALA A 24 -4.83 -12.89 4.39
N GLN A 25 -3.74 -12.76 5.15
CA GLN A 25 -2.39 -13.11 4.69
C GLN A 25 -2.27 -14.55 4.19
N ASP A 26 -2.92 -15.50 4.87
CA ASP A 26 -2.88 -16.93 4.51
C ASP A 26 -3.73 -17.27 3.28
N GLU A 27 -4.54 -16.33 2.80
CA GLU A 27 -5.35 -16.50 1.58
C GLU A 27 -4.62 -16.11 0.29
N PHE A 28 -3.53 -15.33 0.42
CA PHE A 28 -2.67 -14.90 -0.69
C PHE A 28 -1.78 -16.05 -1.14
N LYS A 29 -1.68 -16.24 -2.45
CA LYS A 29 -0.67 -17.14 -3.04
C LYS A 29 0.70 -16.47 -3.07
N ASP A 30 0.72 -15.17 -3.38
CA ASP A 30 1.90 -14.36 -3.56
C ASP A 30 2.30 -13.67 -2.23
N ILE A 31 2.52 -14.48 -1.18
CA ILE A 31 2.80 -13.99 0.19
C ILE A 31 4.04 -13.09 0.23
N THR A 32 5.06 -13.38 -0.57
CA THR A 32 6.28 -12.56 -0.64
C THR A 32 5.98 -11.16 -1.15
N TRP A 33 5.11 -11.03 -2.16
CA TRP A 33 4.67 -9.73 -2.66
C TRP A 33 3.91 -8.98 -1.55
N GLN A 34 2.93 -9.61 -0.90
CA GLN A 34 2.13 -8.98 0.16
C GLN A 34 3.00 -8.47 1.32
N LYS A 35 3.95 -9.29 1.78
CA LYS A 35 4.89 -8.91 2.85
C LYS A 35 5.83 -7.82 2.39
N GLY A 36 6.32 -7.90 1.16
CA GLY A 36 7.19 -6.90 0.54
C GLY A 36 6.50 -5.54 0.46
N VAL A 37 5.26 -5.47 -0.02
CA VAL A 37 4.46 -4.23 -0.07
C VAL A 37 4.36 -3.61 1.32
N ARG A 38 4.00 -4.41 2.34
CA ARG A 38 3.86 -3.93 3.72
C ARG A 38 5.17 -3.33 4.24
N VAL A 39 6.29 -4.03 4.07
CA VAL A 39 7.61 -3.57 4.50
C VAL A 39 8.04 -2.33 3.72
N CYS A 40 7.82 -2.29 2.42
CA CYS A 40 8.11 -1.13 1.57
C CYS A 40 7.36 0.12 2.06
N LEU A 41 6.05 0.03 2.27
CA LEU A 41 5.23 1.15 2.75
C LEU A 41 5.73 1.67 4.11
N GLN A 42 6.02 0.77 5.05
CA GLN A 42 6.55 1.13 6.37
C GLN A 42 7.91 1.82 6.27
N ARG A 43 8.84 1.28 5.46
CA ARG A 43 10.17 1.87 5.27
C ARG A 43 10.10 3.23 4.59
N THR A 44 9.28 3.39 3.56
CA THR A 44 9.10 4.67 2.87
C THR A 44 8.56 5.74 3.83
N MET A 45 7.57 5.40 4.65
CA MET A 45 7.06 6.31 5.69
C MET A 45 8.13 6.68 6.72
N LEU A 46 8.84 5.69 7.27
CA LEU A 46 9.90 5.92 8.25
C LEU A 46 11.03 6.79 7.69
N SER A 47 11.45 6.55 6.44
CA SER A 47 12.47 7.36 5.76
C SER A 47 12.03 8.83 5.63
N ASN A 48 10.79 9.08 5.21
CA ASN A 48 10.27 10.45 5.11
C ASN A 48 10.19 11.14 6.49
N LEU A 49 9.78 10.42 7.53
CA LEU A 49 9.73 10.93 8.91
C LEU A 49 11.12 11.25 9.46
N GLN A 50 12.14 10.45 9.13
CA GLN A 50 13.52 10.66 9.58
C GLN A 50 14.23 11.80 8.84
N THR A 51 13.93 11.98 7.56
CA THR A 51 14.59 12.99 6.70
C THR A 51 13.94 14.37 6.78
N SER A 52 12.74 14.46 7.35
CA SER A 52 12.00 15.71 7.48
C SER A 52 12.09 16.28 8.88
N SER A 53 12.65 17.48 9.02
CA SER A 53 12.76 18.18 10.32
C SER A 53 11.43 18.65 10.89
N GLN A 54 10.43 18.87 10.03
CA GLN A 54 9.05 19.20 10.39
C GLN A 54 8.09 18.60 9.36
N PHE A 55 6.93 18.15 9.82
CA PHE A 55 5.88 17.62 8.96
C PHE A 55 4.49 17.95 9.49
N SER A 56 3.57 18.17 8.56
CA SER A 56 2.14 18.31 8.78
C SER A 56 1.41 16.99 8.50
N CYS A 57 0.16 16.92 8.93
CA CYS A 57 -0.69 15.75 8.69
C CYS A 57 -1.05 15.53 7.23
N SER A 58 -1.13 16.62 6.47
CA SER A 58 -1.26 16.56 5.02
C SER A 58 -0.02 15.93 4.38
N GLN A 59 1.19 16.32 4.82
CA GLN A 59 2.44 15.73 4.32
C GLN A 59 2.54 14.24 4.61
N ILE A 60 2.21 13.79 5.83
CA ILE A 60 2.19 12.35 6.15
C ILE A 60 1.20 11.61 5.27
N SER A 61 0.01 12.15 5.07
CA SER A 61 -1.00 11.54 4.20
C SER A 61 -0.47 11.42 2.77
N ASN A 62 0.13 12.49 2.25
CA ASN A 62 0.70 12.55 0.90
C ASN A 62 1.84 11.53 0.71
N TRP A 63 2.79 11.46 1.64
CA TRP A 63 3.85 10.44 1.61
C TRP A 63 3.29 9.03 1.63
N GLY A 64 2.29 8.79 2.48
CA GLY A 64 1.62 7.50 2.57
C GLY A 64 0.98 7.11 1.25
N PHE A 65 0.05 7.93 0.73
CA PHE A 65 -0.66 7.65 -0.52
C PHE A 65 0.29 7.53 -1.72
N ASN A 66 1.27 8.42 -1.87
CA ASN A 66 2.16 8.38 -3.04
C ASN A 66 3.10 7.17 -3.04
N SER A 67 3.44 6.62 -1.88
CA SER A 67 4.30 5.43 -1.79
C SER A 67 3.63 4.14 -2.30
N HIS A 68 2.30 4.10 -2.42
CA HIS A 68 1.57 2.87 -2.74
C HIS A 68 1.89 2.34 -4.12
N PHE A 69 1.89 3.18 -5.15
CA PHE A 69 2.14 2.73 -6.52
C PHE A 69 3.52 2.05 -6.64
N ASP A 70 4.57 2.73 -6.19
CA ASP A 70 5.93 2.20 -6.25
C ASP A 70 6.10 0.95 -5.39
N CYS A 71 5.50 0.90 -4.19
CA CYS A 71 5.58 -0.29 -3.35
C CYS A 71 4.80 -1.49 -3.90
N TYR A 72 3.76 -1.29 -4.71
CA TYR A 72 3.04 -2.39 -5.35
C TYR A 72 3.80 -2.92 -6.58
N MET A 73 4.50 -2.04 -7.30
CA MET A 73 5.31 -2.38 -8.48
C MET A 73 6.71 -2.89 -8.13
N HIS A 74 7.29 -2.42 -7.02
CA HIS A 74 8.67 -2.75 -6.59
C HIS A 74 8.75 -3.03 -5.08
N PRO A 75 7.96 -3.98 -4.55
CA PRO A 75 7.87 -4.27 -3.10
C PRO A 75 9.17 -4.82 -2.50
N VAL A 76 10.02 -5.45 -3.30
CA VAL A 76 11.25 -6.12 -2.84
C VAL A 76 12.44 -5.50 -3.56
N SER A 77 13.38 -4.95 -2.80
CA SER A 77 14.61 -4.39 -3.35
C SER A 77 15.37 -5.43 -4.16
N ASN A 78 15.89 -5.03 -5.32
CA ASN A 78 16.65 -5.89 -6.24
C ASN A 78 15.86 -7.06 -6.85
N SER A 79 14.53 -7.02 -6.85
CA SER A 79 13.69 -7.96 -7.60
C SER A 79 12.71 -7.21 -8.50
N THR A 80 12.72 -7.53 -9.79
CA THR A 80 11.72 -7.07 -10.77
C THR A 80 10.62 -8.11 -11.01
N GLU A 81 10.84 -9.36 -10.57
CA GLU A 81 9.87 -10.45 -10.75
C GLU A 81 8.73 -10.39 -9.72
N ILE A 82 8.99 -9.85 -8.53
CA ILE A 82 7.97 -9.70 -7.48
C ILE A 82 7.31 -8.33 -7.64
N ASN A 83 6.24 -8.25 -8.42
CA ASN A 83 5.48 -7.04 -8.67
C ASN A 83 3.98 -7.33 -8.85
N PHE A 84 3.16 -6.27 -8.83
CA PHE A 84 1.70 -6.41 -8.95
C PHE A 84 1.23 -7.09 -10.25
N CYS A 85 1.95 -6.90 -11.37
CA CYS A 85 1.58 -7.47 -12.66
C CYS A 85 1.82 -8.98 -12.77
N HIS A 86 2.69 -9.54 -11.91
CA HIS A 86 2.96 -10.98 -11.86
C HIS A 86 2.11 -11.73 -10.82
N LEU A 87 1.21 -11.02 -10.13
CA LEU A 87 0.30 -11.64 -9.19
C LEU A 87 -0.68 -12.59 -9.88
N THR A 88 -1.08 -13.62 -9.14
CA THR A 88 -2.19 -14.45 -9.58
C THR A 88 -3.49 -13.65 -9.64
N ALA A 89 -4.38 -13.98 -10.59
CA ALA A 89 -5.68 -13.32 -10.71
C ALA A 89 -6.50 -13.37 -9.40
N LYS A 90 -6.35 -14.46 -8.62
CA LYS A 90 -6.99 -14.61 -7.30
C LYS A 90 -6.53 -13.51 -6.33
N ASP A 91 -5.23 -13.25 -6.28
CA ASP A 91 -4.65 -12.25 -5.38
C ASP A 91 -5.02 -10.83 -5.83
N ILE A 92 -5.05 -10.55 -7.14
CA ILE A 92 -5.54 -9.28 -7.70
C ILE A 92 -7.01 -9.03 -7.31
N ILE A 93 -7.88 -10.04 -7.42
CA ILE A 93 -9.28 -9.95 -7.00
C ILE A 93 -9.38 -9.67 -5.50
N LYS A 94 -8.57 -10.34 -4.68
CA LYS A 94 -8.54 -10.12 -3.23
C LYS A 94 -8.11 -8.70 -2.88
N ILE A 95 -7.06 -8.17 -3.52
CA ILE A 95 -6.61 -6.78 -3.36
C ILE A 95 -7.74 -5.81 -3.71
N GLY A 96 -8.40 -5.99 -4.85
CA GLY A 96 -9.54 -5.16 -5.25
C GLY A 96 -10.71 -5.26 -4.26
N TRP A 97 -10.97 -6.44 -3.70
CA TRP A 97 -12.00 -6.63 -2.68
C TRP A 97 -11.67 -5.92 -1.36
N ILE A 98 -10.41 -5.97 -0.91
CA ILE A 98 -9.93 -5.25 0.28
C ILE A 98 -10.01 -3.73 0.03
N ALA A 99 -9.52 -3.25 -1.12
CA ALA A 99 -9.56 -1.85 -1.55
C ALA A 99 -10.99 -1.27 -1.55
N LYS A 100 -11.97 -2.06 -2.03
CA LYS A 100 -13.36 -1.63 -2.08
C LYS A 100 -14.05 -1.59 -0.71
N ASN A 101 -13.78 -2.58 0.16
CA ASN A 101 -14.63 -2.85 1.33
C ASN A 101 -14.09 -2.37 2.68
N LYS A 102 -12.83 -1.93 2.78
CA LYS A 102 -12.26 -1.54 4.09
C LYS A 102 -12.45 -0.07 4.44
N VAL A 103 -11.90 0.84 3.65
CA VAL A 103 -12.18 2.28 3.77
C VAL A 103 -12.37 2.82 2.37
N PHE A 104 -13.62 2.95 1.94
CA PHE A 104 -13.91 3.42 0.60
C PHE A 104 -13.37 4.84 0.41
N LYS A 105 -12.29 4.96 -0.37
CA LYS A 105 -11.72 6.22 -0.84
C LYS A 105 -11.51 6.11 -2.33
N GLN A 106 -12.00 7.10 -3.07
CA GLN A 106 -11.85 7.15 -4.51
C GLN A 106 -10.37 7.07 -4.92
N GLU A 107 -9.49 7.76 -4.18
CA GLU A 107 -8.03 7.72 -4.37
C GLU A 107 -7.45 6.29 -4.33
N VAL A 108 -7.97 5.40 -3.47
CA VAL A 108 -7.52 4.00 -3.40
C VAL A 108 -7.93 3.24 -4.66
N MET A 109 -9.15 3.47 -5.13
CA MET A 109 -9.64 2.84 -6.36
C MET A 109 -8.90 3.37 -7.58
N ASP A 110 -8.59 4.67 -7.62
CA ASP A 110 -7.80 5.28 -8.70
C ASP A 110 -6.38 4.69 -8.76
N GLN A 111 -5.73 4.50 -7.60
CA GLN A 111 -4.43 3.83 -7.53
C GLN A 111 -4.51 2.37 -7.98
N PHE A 112 -5.54 1.63 -7.57
CA PHE A 112 -5.75 0.25 -8.01
C PHE A 112 -5.94 0.18 -9.53
N LEU A 113 -6.77 1.05 -10.11
CA LEU A 113 -6.98 1.12 -11.56
C LEU A 113 -5.70 1.55 -12.30
N LYS A 114 -4.90 2.44 -11.72
CA LYS A 114 -3.59 2.82 -12.27
C LYS A 114 -2.64 1.62 -12.34
N LEU A 115 -2.59 0.80 -11.29
CA LEU A 115 -1.78 -0.43 -11.28
C LEU A 115 -2.23 -1.42 -12.36
N ILE A 116 -3.54 -1.66 -12.47
CA ILE A 116 -4.09 -2.53 -13.52
C ILE A 116 -3.70 -2.02 -14.91
N LYS A 117 -3.88 -0.72 -15.17
CA LYS A 117 -3.51 -0.10 -16.45
C LYS A 117 -2.02 -0.23 -16.75
N GLU A 118 -1.15 -0.13 -15.75
CA GLU A 118 0.29 -0.29 -15.94
C GLU A 118 0.63 -1.70 -16.44
N CYS A 119 -0.04 -2.71 -15.90
CA CYS A 119 0.17 -4.11 -16.28
C CYS A 119 -0.41 -4.49 -17.64
N THR A 120 -1.27 -3.66 -18.25
CA THR A 120 -1.86 -3.91 -19.57
C THR A 120 -1.19 -3.12 -20.70
N LYS A 121 -0.13 -2.35 -20.43
CA LYS A 121 0.58 -1.55 -21.43
C LYS A 121 1.56 -2.37 -22.32
N HIS A 122 1.65 -3.68 -22.10
CA HIS A 122 2.53 -4.61 -22.79
C HIS A 122 1.76 -5.88 -23.16
#